data_AF-A0A534REB4-F1
#
_entry.id   AF-A0A534REB4-F1
#
_cell.length_a   1.000
_cell.length_b   1.000
_cell.length_c   1.000
_cell.angle_alpha   90.00
_cell.angle_beta   90.00
_cell.angle_gamma   90.00
#
_symmetry.space_group_name_H-M   'P 1'
#
loop_
_entity.id
_entity.type
_entity.pdbx_description
1 polymer ?
#
loop_
_entity_poly.entity_id
_entity_poly.type
_entity_poly.pdbx_seq_one_letter_code
_entity_poly.pdbx_strand_id
1 'polypeptide(L)' 'EASGGIGPEDLPEVAATGVDYVAMGMLTHSAPAADLSLKLAPVP' A
#
# COMPACT_ATOMS: atom_id res chain seq x y z
N GLU A 1 4.04 6.39 16.92
CA GLU A 1 3.57 6.68 15.55
C GLU A 1 4.74 7.27 14.75
N ALA A 2 4.92 6.85 13.50
CA ALA A 2 5.88 7.42 12.54
C ALA A 2 5.19 7.82 11.23
N SER A 3 5.65 8.90 10.59
CA SER A 3 5.10 9.42 9.33
C SER A 3 6.13 10.24 8.55
N GLY A 4 5.82 10.59 7.30
CA GLY A 4 6.61 11.51 6.47
C GLY A 4 7.47 10.81 5.41
N GLY A 5 6.92 10.62 4.21
CA GLY A 5 7.66 10.10 3.06
C GLY A 5 8.11 8.63 3.17
N ILE A 6 7.59 7.88 4.14
CA ILE A 6 7.95 6.48 4.40
C ILE A 6 7.46 5.57 3.27
N GLY A 7 8.38 4.80 2.69
CA GLY A 7 8.13 3.75 1.70
C GLY A 7 8.15 2.34 2.29
N PRO A 8 7.75 1.32 1.51
CA PRO A 8 7.75 -0.07 1.95
C PRO A 8 9.13 -0.59 2.39
N GLU A 9 10.19 -0.08 1.77
CA GLU A 9 11.59 -0.40 2.06
C GLU A 9 12.04 0.05 3.46
N ASP A 10 11.42 1.10 4.01
CA ASP A 10 11.77 1.67 5.32
C ASP A 10 11.11 0.89 6.47
N LEU A 11 10.04 0.12 6.18
CA LEU A 11 9.20 -0.52 7.20
C LEU A 11 9.96 -1.39 8.21
N PRO A 12 10.98 -2.19 7.83
CA PRO A 12 11.73 -2.98 8.80
C PRO A 12 12.46 -2.12 9.85
N GLU A 13 13.09 -1.02 9.42
CA GLU A 13 13.81 -0.12 10.31
C GLU A 13 12.83 0.67 11.19
N VAL A 14 11.77 1.20 10.58
CA VAL A 14 10.74 1.96 11.31
C VAL A 14 10.05 1.08 12.35
N ALA A 15 9.68 -0.16 12.01
CA ALA A 15 9.04 -1.08 12.94
C ALA A 15 9.95 -1.44 14.13
N ALA A 16 11.26 -1.58 13.91
CA ALA A 16 12.23 -1.88 14.97
C ALA A 16 12.32 -0.77 16.04
N THR A 17 11.87 0.46 15.74
CA THR A 17 11.82 1.55 16.73
C THR A 17 10.74 1.37 17.79
N GLY A 18 9.82 0.41 17.62
CA GLY A 18 8.75 0.12 18.57
C GLY A 18 7.52 1.03 18.43
N VAL A 19 7.35 1.68 17.29
CA VAL A 19 6.13 2.46 17.00
C VAL A 19 4.92 1.56 16.78
N ASP A 20 3.77 1.97 17.32
CA ASP A 20 2.52 1.22 17.17
C ASP A 20 1.88 1.35 15.77
N TYR A 21 2.13 2.49 15.10
CA TYR A 21 1.52 2.83 13.82
C TYR A 21 2.51 3.55 12.90
N VAL A 22 2.35 3.31 11.59
CA VAL A 22 3.07 4.00 10.51
C VAL A 22 2.06 4.56 9.51
N ALA A 23 2.12 5.86 9.26
CA ALA A 23 1.27 6.54 8.28
C ALA A 23 2.00 6.69 6.94
N MET A 24 1.45 6.10 5.87
CA MET A 24 2.03 6.11 4.52
C MET A 24 1.09 6.79 3.53
N GLY A 25 1.38 8.05 3.17
CA GLY A 25 0.59 8.83 2.22
C GLY A 25 0.50 8.20 0.82
N MET A 26 1.56 7.48 0.40
CA MET A 26 1.61 6.83 -0.91
C MET A 26 0.44 5.88 -1.18
N LEU A 27 -0.16 5.29 -0.13
CA LEU A 27 -1.28 4.36 -0.24
C LEU A 27 -2.54 5.01 -0.84
N THR A 28 -2.67 6.34 -0.77
CA THR A 28 -3.86 7.05 -1.26
C THR A 28 -3.61 7.87 -2.50
N HIS A 29 -2.45 8.52 -2.64
CA HIS A 29 -2.19 9.42 -3.77
C HIS A 29 -1.30 8.82 -4.87
N SER A 30 -0.62 7.71 -4.61
CA SER A 30 0.39 7.14 -5.54
C SER A 30 0.39 5.62 -5.59
N ALA A 31 -0.63 4.96 -5.05
CA ALA A 31 -0.75 3.50 -5.16
C ALA A 31 -0.97 3.09 -6.63
N PRO A 32 -0.28 2.05 -7.13
CA PRO A 32 -0.51 1.56 -8.49
C PRO A 32 -1.94 0.98 -8.59
N ALA A 33 -2.57 1.20 -9.75
CA ALA A 33 -3.88 0.63 -10.02
C ALA A 33 -3.81 -0.90 -10.14
N ALA A 34 -4.82 -1.60 -9.63
CA ALA A 34 -4.97 -3.03 -9.84
C ALA A 34 -5.43 -3.31 -11.28
N ASP A 35 -4.78 -4.26 -11.94
CA ASP A 35 -5.17 -4.72 -13.28
C ASP A 35 -6.31 -5.74 -13.17
N LEU A 36 -7.51 -5.35 -13.60
CA LEU A 36 -8.75 -6.13 -13.44
C LEU A 36 -9.46 -6.29 -14.79
N SER A 37 -9.93 -7.51 -15.08
CA SER A 37 -10.72 -7.80 -16.28
C SER A 37 -11.93 -8.71 -15.97
N LEU A 38 -13.07 -8.42 -16.62
CA LEU A 38 -14.27 -9.25 -16.56
C LEU A 38 -14.35 -10.09 -17.83
N LYS A 39 -14.30 -11.42 -17.67
CA LYS A 39 -14.47 -12.37 -18.77
C LYS A 39 -15.91 -12.89 -18.78
N LEU A 40 -16.64 -12.61 -19.85
CA LEU A 40 -18.01 -13.07 -20.04
C LEU A 40 -18.02 -14.37 -20.84
N ALA A 41 -18.85 -15.32 -20.42
CA ALA A 41 -19.21 -16.49 -21.23
C ALA A 41 -20.43 -16.15 -22.11
N PRO A 42 -20.57 -16.75 -23.30
CA PRO A 42 -21.76 -16.59 -24.12
C PRO A 42 -23.02 -17.03 -23.36
N VAL A 43 -24.12 -16.32 -23.59
CA VAL A 43 -25.45 -16.75 -23.15
C VAL A 43 -25.97 -17.78 -24.17
N PRO A 44 -26.61 -18.89 -23.74
CA PRO A 44 -27.19 -19.89 -24.64
C PRO A 44 -28.14 -19.31 -25.70
#